data_AF-A0A432IB18-F1
#
_entry.id   AF-A0A432IB18-F1
#
_cell.length_a   1.000
_cell.length_b   1.000
_cell.length_c   1.000
_cell.angle_alpha   90.00
_cell.angle_beta   90.00
_cell.angle_gamma   90.00
#
_symmetry.space_group_name_H-M   'P 1'
#
loop_
_entity.id
_entity.type
_entity.pdbx_description
1 polymer ?
#
loop_
_entity_poly.entity_id
_entity_poly.type
_entity_poly.pdbx_seq_one_letter_code
_entity_poly.pdbx_strand_id
1 'polypeptide(L)'
;MLCLNLKILIMKKIIYIASLIATTIFSACSPNIEVRDLPSELPKTDITVDYSDPNQPILSVNDETVFSANWDFGSGVLLQGKSVKGFFPLKGYKKFTLTAMNGAGQTTVVDSIEITQSNPDMVYDIPEFAALVGKKGEGGKYWVYDQAVPGEGTVCYMTANYDWEEFWWNPYNPDEEGPSPDALNEMKFDLEGGFNYTRYSTKDVELEKGNFVLDVKNMKIKFIGANIPDYNEQNCDPEMTATGEYNIKVLNEYELLLWQDQSLKNPDDFDYGWAWKFKARDLDAGDNPLTKLTGKTWVYDQSNVTGDIGYCYMTARYDWEEAWWNPYDEENPSKDIDNEMVFSTNGDFTRYASEGVEAETGTFTLDAETMTLKIKDATIPDGDDSYLGEDANLNPDATATGEYKIQILSDTELLLWQIQFDTGNDDDDYAWAWKFKVKKEG
;
A
#
# COMPACT_ATOMS: atom_id res chain seq x y z
N MET A 1 -54.38 65.46 -20.75
CA MET A 1 -52.99 65.80 -21.15
C MET A 1 -51.93 64.80 -20.63
N LEU A 2 -52.18 64.04 -19.55
CA LEU A 2 -51.21 63.07 -19.00
C LEU A 2 -50.94 61.82 -19.88
N CYS A 3 -51.94 61.26 -20.57
CA CYS A 3 -51.75 60.03 -21.37
C CYS A 3 -50.90 60.22 -22.64
N LEU A 4 -50.81 61.43 -23.19
CA LEU A 4 -50.03 61.68 -24.42
C LEU A 4 -48.52 61.72 -24.13
N ASN A 5 -48.13 62.25 -22.96
CA ASN A 5 -46.72 62.36 -22.56
C ASN A 5 -46.08 61.01 -22.23
N LEU A 6 -46.85 60.04 -21.71
CA LEU A 6 -46.33 58.72 -21.36
C LEU A 6 -45.97 57.90 -22.61
N LYS A 7 -46.78 57.96 -23.68
CA LYS A 7 -46.49 57.27 -24.96
C LYS A 7 -45.24 57.82 -25.66
N ILE A 8 -45.01 59.13 -25.59
CA ILE A 8 -43.86 59.80 -26.21
C ILE A 8 -42.55 59.45 -25.46
N LEU A 9 -42.59 59.33 -24.14
CA LEU A 9 -41.45 58.91 -23.32
C LEU A 9 -41.08 57.42 -23.53
N ILE A 10 -42.08 56.56 -23.72
CA ILE A 10 -41.86 55.12 -24.00
C ILE A 10 -41.29 54.92 -25.41
N MET A 11 -41.79 55.64 -26.43
CA MET A 11 -41.23 55.56 -27.80
C MET A 11 -39.78 56.03 -27.90
N LYS A 12 -39.40 57.09 -27.18
CA LYS A 12 -38.00 57.55 -27.17
C LYS A 12 -37.05 56.53 -26.55
N LYS A 13 -37.45 55.89 -25.45
CA LYS A 13 -36.64 54.83 -24.80
C LYS A 13 -36.51 53.59 -25.68
N ILE A 14 -37.57 53.19 -26.39
CA ILE A 14 -37.53 52.08 -27.34
C ILE A 14 -36.61 52.41 -28.54
N ILE A 15 -36.60 53.65 -29.03
CA ILE A 15 -35.69 54.08 -30.10
C ILE A 15 -34.23 54.08 -29.64
N TYR A 16 -33.94 54.51 -28.40
CA TYR A 16 -32.58 54.45 -27.85
C TYR A 16 -32.11 53.00 -27.62
N ILE A 17 -33.00 52.10 -27.16
CA ILE A 17 -32.69 50.68 -26.97
C ILE A 17 -32.48 49.99 -28.34
N ALA A 18 -33.31 50.28 -29.34
CA ALA A 18 -33.14 49.77 -30.70
C ALA A 18 -31.84 50.27 -31.35
N SER A 19 -31.47 51.54 -31.10
CA SER A 19 -30.20 52.10 -31.56
C SER A 19 -29.00 51.46 -30.85
N LEU A 20 -29.09 51.14 -29.56
CA LEU A 20 -28.01 50.50 -28.80
C LEU A 20 -27.80 49.04 -29.22
N ILE A 21 -28.90 48.31 -29.48
CA ILE A 21 -28.87 46.93 -29.99
C ILE A 21 -28.31 46.89 -31.42
N ALA A 22 -28.62 47.88 -32.26
CA ALA A 22 -28.09 47.97 -33.61
C ALA A 22 -26.56 48.17 -33.63
N THR A 23 -25.98 48.90 -32.67
CA THR A 23 -24.52 49.09 -32.59
C THR A 23 -23.78 47.84 -32.09
N THR A 24 -24.41 46.99 -31.26
CA THR A 24 -23.78 45.76 -30.74
C THR A 24 -23.72 44.60 -31.75
N ILE A 25 -24.47 44.68 -32.86
CA ILE A 25 -24.48 43.61 -33.88
C ILE A 25 -23.33 43.76 -34.89
N PHE A 26 -22.71 44.95 -34.99
CA PHE A 26 -21.57 45.20 -35.89
C PHE A 26 -20.20 45.06 -35.22
N SER A 27 -20.13 44.74 -33.93
CA SER A 27 -18.90 44.37 -33.22
C SER A 27 -18.71 42.85 -33.13
N ALA A 28 -19.37 42.07 -33.99
CA ALA A 28 -18.95 40.70 -34.21
C ALA A 28 -17.51 40.74 -34.71
N CYS A 29 -16.57 40.29 -33.87
CA CYS A 29 -15.19 40.01 -34.25
C CYS A 29 -15.21 39.42 -35.67
N SER A 30 -14.54 40.08 -36.61
CA SER A 30 -14.04 39.36 -37.78
C SER A 30 -13.35 38.14 -37.21
N PRO A 31 -13.81 36.91 -37.48
CA PRO A 31 -13.11 35.75 -36.98
C PRO A 31 -11.73 35.86 -37.63
N ASN A 32 -10.71 36.14 -36.82
CA ASN A 32 -9.32 35.97 -37.23
C ASN A 32 -9.14 34.47 -37.39
N ILE A 33 -9.69 33.94 -38.48
CA ILE A 33 -9.27 32.68 -39.05
C ILE A 33 -7.92 33.03 -39.65
N GLU A 34 -6.89 33.02 -38.80
CA GLU A 34 -5.60 32.59 -39.30
C GLU A 34 -5.86 31.22 -39.90
N VAL A 35 -6.03 31.18 -41.22
CA VAL A 35 -5.87 29.93 -41.96
C VAL A 35 -4.42 29.59 -41.75
N ARG A 36 -4.11 28.92 -40.63
CA ARG A 36 -2.88 28.16 -40.53
C ARG A 36 -3.00 27.16 -41.64
N ASP A 37 -2.14 27.30 -42.65
CA ASP A 37 -1.93 26.26 -43.63
C ASP A 37 -1.65 24.99 -42.84
N LEU A 38 -2.67 24.12 -42.76
CA LEU A 38 -2.49 22.82 -42.17
C LEU A 38 -1.49 22.08 -43.07
N PRO A 39 -0.53 21.35 -42.48
CA PRO A 39 0.35 20.51 -43.26
C PRO A 39 -0.48 19.66 -44.20
N SER A 40 -0.08 19.59 -45.47
CA SER A 40 -0.72 18.72 -46.48
C SER A 40 -0.15 17.32 -46.48
N GLU A 41 0.98 17.10 -45.79
CA GLU A 41 1.70 15.85 -45.71
C GLU A 41 1.57 15.27 -44.30
N LEU A 42 1.48 13.94 -44.22
CA LEU A 42 1.52 13.20 -42.96
C LEU A 42 2.81 13.49 -42.19
N PRO A 43 2.78 13.40 -40.85
CA PRO A 43 3.94 13.73 -40.04
C PRO A 43 5.07 12.74 -40.30
N LYS A 44 6.31 13.25 -40.34
CA LYS A 44 7.52 12.44 -40.37
C LYS A 44 7.78 11.87 -38.98
N THR A 45 8.35 10.68 -38.94
CA THR A 45 8.68 9.96 -37.70
C THR A 45 10.18 9.87 -37.48
N ASP A 46 10.95 10.80 -38.04
CA ASP A 46 12.38 10.92 -37.76
C ASP A 46 12.56 11.31 -36.28
N ILE A 47 13.41 10.59 -35.57
CA ILE A 47 13.66 10.82 -34.14
C ILE A 47 15.11 11.22 -33.87
N THR A 48 15.30 12.11 -32.90
CA THR A 48 16.60 12.33 -32.25
C THR A 48 16.54 11.73 -30.85
N VAL A 49 17.64 11.10 -30.44
CA VAL A 49 17.80 10.56 -29.08
C VAL A 49 18.99 11.24 -28.41
N ASP A 50 18.75 11.86 -27.27
CA ASP A 50 19.78 12.42 -26.40
C ASP A 50 20.10 11.41 -25.28
N TYR A 51 21.34 10.92 -25.27
CA TYR A 51 21.87 9.97 -24.29
C TYR A 51 22.72 10.63 -23.20
N SER A 52 22.52 11.93 -22.93
CA SER A 52 23.16 12.64 -21.81
C SER A 52 22.98 11.91 -20.48
N ASP A 53 21.83 11.24 -20.31
CA ASP A 53 21.63 10.16 -19.34
C ASP A 53 21.46 8.83 -20.11
N PRO A 54 22.40 7.87 -20.00
CA PRO A 54 22.34 6.60 -20.73
C PRO A 54 21.11 5.74 -20.42
N ASN A 55 20.54 5.86 -19.22
CA ASN A 55 19.39 5.06 -18.77
C ASN A 55 18.09 5.85 -18.77
N GLN A 56 18.14 7.17 -18.98
CA GLN A 56 16.98 8.02 -19.19
C GLN A 56 17.10 8.90 -20.46
N PRO A 57 17.23 8.29 -21.65
CA PRO A 57 17.40 9.04 -22.88
C PRO A 57 16.17 9.90 -23.18
N ILE A 58 16.38 11.06 -23.79
CA ILE A 58 15.31 11.93 -24.25
C ILE A 58 15.06 11.65 -25.74
N LEU A 59 13.88 11.15 -26.08
CA LEU A 59 13.46 10.88 -27.45
C LEU A 59 12.59 12.03 -27.95
N SER A 60 12.91 12.59 -29.12
CA SER A 60 12.20 13.72 -29.69
C SER A 60 11.87 13.52 -31.16
N VAL A 61 10.65 13.88 -31.57
CA VAL A 61 10.24 13.88 -32.98
C VAL A 61 10.81 15.10 -33.69
N ASN A 62 11.58 14.87 -34.76
CA ASN A 62 12.22 15.90 -35.58
C ASN A 62 11.29 16.44 -36.68
N ASP A 63 10.05 16.76 -36.33
CA ASP A 63 9.08 17.36 -37.24
C ASP A 63 8.34 18.50 -36.55
N GLU A 64 8.55 19.72 -37.02
CA GLU A 64 7.91 20.93 -36.46
C GLU A 64 6.40 20.98 -36.70
N THR A 65 5.87 20.19 -37.63
CA THR A 65 4.44 20.13 -37.90
C THR A 65 3.69 19.25 -36.91
N VAL A 66 4.41 18.39 -36.18
CA VAL A 66 3.82 17.49 -35.18
C VAL A 66 3.42 18.29 -33.95
N PHE A 67 2.12 18.29 -33.65
CA PHE A 67 1.59 18.90 -32.42
C PHE A 67 1.35 17.87 -31.30
N SER A 68 1.27 16.58 -31.63
CA SER A 68 1.07 15.50 -30.66
C SER A 68 1.80 14.24 -31.08
N ALA A 69 2.39 13.54 -30.11
CA ALA A 69 3.05 12.25 -30.31
C ALA A 69 2.81 11.36 -29.09
N ASN A 70 2.49 10.10 -29.34
CA ASN A 70 2.34 9.06 -28.33
C ASN A 70 3.47 8.04 -28.49
N TRP A 71 4.11 7.71 -27.38
CA TRP A 71 5.22 6.76 -27.32
C TRP A 71 4.83 5.59 -26.43
N ASP A 72 4.88 4.39 -26.99
CA ASP A 72 4.63 3.14 -26.28
C ASP A 72 5.89 2.29 -26.25
N PHE A 73 6.47 2.08 -25.07
CA PHE A 73 7.67 1.24 -24.91
C PHE A 73 7.33 -0.23 -24.59
N GLY A 74 6.09 -0.65 -24.83
CA GLY A 74 5.60 -2.00 -24.56
C GLY A 74 5.27 -2.26 -23.08
N SER A 75 5.25 -1.22 -22.25
CA SER A 75 4.88 -1.28 -20.83
C SER A 75 3.40 -1.02 -20.57
N GLY A 76 2.59 -0.75 -21.61
CA GLY A 76 1.18 -0.35 -21.44
C GLY A 76 1.00 1.08 -20.90
N VAL A 77 2.10 1.83 -20.75
CA VAL A 77 2.10 3.27 -20.43
C VAL A 77 2.45 4.05 -21.68
N LEU A 78 1.53 4.92 -22.11
CA LEU A 78 1.79 5.86 -23.19
C LEU A 78 2.41 7.13 -22.62
N LEU A 79 3.63 7.44 -23.04
CA LEU A 79 4.19 8.77 -22.83
C LEU A 79 3.70 9.69 -23.95
N GLN A 80 3.34 10.92 -23.61
CA GLN A 80 2.79 11.88 -24.56
C GLN A 80 3.68 13.11 -24.68
N GLY A 81 3.77 13.62 -25.91
CA GLY A 81 4.50 14.84 -26.22
C GLY A 81 5.52 14.65 -27.34
N LYS A 82 5.90 15.76 -27.98
CA LYS A 82 6.91 15.78 -29.04
C LYS A 82 8.29 15.32 -28.54
N SER A 83 8.54 15.43 -27.24
CA SER A 83 9.75 14.96 -26.56
C SER A 83 9.36 14.22 -25.28
N VAL A 84 9.94 13.05 -25.03
CA VAL A 84 9.69 12.23 -23.83
C VAL A 84 11.00 11.74 -23.25
N LYS A 85 11.05 11.63 -21.92
CA LYS A 85 12.19 11.06 -21.19
C LYS A 85 11.90 9.59 -20.91
N GLY A 86 12.78 8.71 -21.39
CA GLY A 86 12.72 7.28 -21.14
C GLY A 86 13.14 6.92 -19.72
N PHE A 87 12.81 5.71 -19.30
CA PHE A 87 13.25 5.13 -18.02
C PHE A 87 13.61 3.66 -18.27
N PHE A 88 14.90 3.38 -18.41
CA PHE A 88 15.41 2.06 -18.79
C PHE A 88 16.56 1.63 -17.87
N PRO A 89 16.26 1.00 -16.72
CA PRO A 89 17.27 0.61 -15.74
C PRO A 89 18.25 -0.47 -16.24
N LEU A 90 17.90 -1.21 -17.29
CA LEU A 90 18.73 -2.29 -17.84
C LEU A 90 19.15 -2.03 -19.28
N LYS A 91 20.40 -2.39 -19.59
CA LYS A 91 20.95 -2.40 -20.94
C LYS A 91 20.16 -3.28 -21.93
N GLY A 92 20.36 -3.03 -23.22
CA GLY A 92 19.76 -3.75 -24.33
C GLY A 92 18.86 -2.90 -25.21
N TYR A 93 18.37 -3.49 -26.29
CA TYR A 93 17.48 -2.83 -27.24
C TYR A 93 16.07 -2.68 -26.64
N LYS A 94 15.55 -1.46 -26.65
CA LYS A 94 14.20 -1.11 -26.20
C LYS A 94 13.37 -0.76 -27.42
N LYS A 95 12.43 -1.64 -27.76
CA LYS A 95 11.47 -1.38 -28.84
C LYS A 95 10.43 -0.39 -28.36
N PHE A 96 9.97 0.46 -29.27
CA PHE A 96 8.87 1.37 -29.02
C PHE A 96 8.01 1.55 -30.26
N THR A 97 6.75 1.93 -30.03
CA THR A 97 5.80 2.37 -31.05
C THR A 97 5.58 3.86 -30.88
N LEU A 98 5.88 4.65 -31.91
CA LEU A 98 5.62 6.09 -31.96
C LEU A 98 4.41 6.33 -32.88
N THR A 99 3.39 7.03 -32.38
CA THR A 99 2.30 7.57 -33.19
C THR A 99 2.34 9.09 -33.16
N ALA A 100 2.77 9.71 -34.26
CA ALA A 100 2.87 11.16 -34.42
C ALA A 100 1.65 11.71 -35.17
N MET A 101 1.20 12.91 -34.82
CA MET A 101 0.00 13.55 -35.37
C MET A 101 0.27 15.00 -35.77
N ASN A 102 -0.23 15.38 -36.95
CA ASN A 102 -0.28 16.74 -37.45
C ASN A 102 -1.63 17.04 -38.14
N GLY A 103 -1.76 18.20 -38.79
CA GLY A 103 -3.00 18.61 -39.45
C GLY A 103 -3.44 17.74 -40.64
N ALA A 104 -2.54 16.92 -41.21
CA ALA A 104 -2.84 16.00 -42.32
C ALA A 104 -3.34 14.62 -41.83
N GLY A 105 -3.12 14.27 -40.55
CA GLY A 105 -3.44 12.96 -40.00
C GLY A 105 -2.35 12.44 -39.05
N GLN A 106 -2.22 11.11 -38.99
CA GLN A 106 -1.27 10.43 -38.11
C GLN A 106 -0.39 9.43 -38.87
N THR A 107 0.84 9.24 -38.37
CA THR A 107 1.79 8.22 -38.82
C THR A 107 2.23 7.40 -37.61
N THR A 108 2.29 6.07 -37.75
CA THR A 108 2.76 5.16 -36.71
C THR A 108 3.99 4.41 -37.19
N VAL A 109 5.04 4.33 -36.35
CA VAL A 109 6.27 3.58 -36.61
C VAL A 109 6.63 2.72 -35.40
N VAL A 110 7.26 1.57 -35.66
CA VAL A 110 7.89 0.73 -34.65
C VAL A 110 9.39 0.79 -34.87
N ASP A 111 10.15 1.13 -33.83
CA ASP A 111 11.60 1.25 -33.87
C ASP A 111 12.23 0.83 -32.53
N SER A 112 13.54 0.96 -32.38
CA SER A 112 14.24 0.63 -31.14
C SER A 112 15.41 1.55 -30.84
N ILE A 113 15.68 1.76 -29.55
CA ILE A 113 16.89 2.42 -29.06
C ILE A 113 17.79 1.41 -28.33
N GLU A 114 19.09 1.67 -28.26
CA GLU A 114 20.04 0.84 -27.52
C GLU A 114 20.41 1.50 -26.21
N ILE A 115 20.17 0.81 -25.09
CA ILE A 115 20.66 1.21 -23.78
C ILE A 115 21.97 0.46 -23.53
N THR A 116 23.09 1.18 -23.41
CA THR A 116 24.42 0.57 -23.39
C THR A 116 24.91 0.18 -21.99
N GLN A 117 24.30 0.75 -20.94
CA GLN A 117 24.67 0.53 -19.55
C GLN A 117 23.45 0.14 -18.73
N SER A 118 23.63 -0.65 -17.67
CA SER A 118 22.56 -0.90 -16.69
C SER A 118 22.78 0.00 -15.49
N ASN A 119 21.70 0.61 -15.01
CA ASN A 119 21.62 1.30 -13.74
C ASN A 119 20.36 0.82 -13.00
N PRO A 120 20.41 -0.39 -12.40
CA PRO A 120 19.27 -0.94 -11.65
C PRO A 120 18.90 -0.06 -10.45
N ASP A 121 19.83 0.74 -9.91
CA ASP A 121 19.56 1.56 -8.74
C ASP A 121 18.42 2.55 -8.93
N MET A 122 18.12 2.91 -10.18
CA MET A 122 17.03 3.81 -10.54
C MET A 122 15.65 3.31 -10.11
N VAL A 123 15.47 2.01 -9.88
CA VAL A 123 14.17 1.48 -9.46
C VAL A 123 13.95 1.54 -7.95
N TYR A 124 14.96 1.80 -7.12
CA TYR A 124 14.77 1.86 -5.65
C TYR A 124 13.96 3.07 -5.19
N ASP A 125 13.86 4.13 -6.01
CA ASP A 125 12.98 5.27 -5.73
C ASP A 125 11.50 4.95 -6.03
N ILE A 126 11.21 3.76 -6.59
CA ILE A 126 9.86 3.27 -6.86
C ILE A 126 9.46 2.33 -5.70
N PRO A 127 8.47 2.72 -4.86
CA PRO A 127 8.13 1.96 -3.65
C PRO A 127 7.83 0.48 -3.88
N GLU A 128 7.18 0.13 -4.99
CA GLU A 128 6.81 -1.24 -5.34
C GLU A 128 8.05 -2.09 -5.67
N PHE A 129 9.05 -1.51 -6.34
CA PHE A 129 10.32 -2.20 -6.55
C PHE A 129 11.07 -2.38 -5.23
N ALA A 130 11.16 -1.34 -4.40
CA ALA A 130 11.82 -1.43 -3.10
C ALA A 130 11.13 -2.44 -2.16
N ALA A 131 9.79 -2.49 -2.19
CA ALA A 131 9.01 -3.49 -1.48
C ALA A 131 9.36 -4.90 -1.94
N LEU A 132 9.38 -5.14 -3.26
CA LEU A 132 9.60 -6.47 -3.84
C LEU A 132 11.05 -6.96 -3.71
N VAL A 133 12.03 -6.09 -3.97
CA VAL A 133 13.46 -6.46 -4.09
C VAL A 133 14.30 -6.09 -2.87
N GLY A 134 13.73 -5.41 -1.88
CA GLY A 134 14.46 -4.92 -0.71
C GLY A 134 15.15 -3.58 -0.94
N LYS A 135 15.88 -3.10 0.07
CA LYS A 135 16.55 -1.79 0.01
C LYS A 135 17.83 -1.89 -0.79
N LYS A 136 18.25 -0.74 -1.32
CA LYS A 136 19.50 -0.62 -2.05
C LYS A 136 20.68 -1.15 -1.23
N GLY A 137 21.41 -2.10 -1.82
CA GLY A 137 22.62 -2.67 -1.21
C GLY A 137 22.39 -3.92 -0.36
N GLU A 138 21.14 -4.37 -0.17
CA GLU A 138 20.83 -5.58 0.60
C GLU A 138 20.98 -6.88 -0.22
N GLY A 139 21.27 -6.77 -1.52
CA GLY A 139 21.51 -7.94 -2.39
C GLY A 139 20.24 -8.69 -2.81
N GLY A 140 19.06 -8.13 -2.52
CA GLY A 140 17.75 -8.70 -2.84
C GLY A 140 16.89 -8.93 -1.59
N LYS A 141 15.64 -9.33 -1.80
CA LYS A 141 14.70 -9.71 -0.74
C LYS A 141 14.21 -11.13 -0.97
N TYR A 142 14.11 -11.88 0.14
CA TYR A 142 13.55 -13.21 0.17
C TYR A 142 12.10 -13.17 0.65
N TRP A 143 11.26 -13.99 0.02
CA TRP A 143 9.86 -14.17 0.32
C TRP A 143 9.60 -15.65 0.55
N VAL A 144 8.86 -15.97 1.61
CA VAL A 144 8.44 -17.33 1.96
C VAL A 144 6.93 -17.36 2.08
N TYR A 145 6.31 -18.53 1.93
CA TYR A 145 4.87 -18.63 2.12
C TYR A 145 4.43 -18.15 3.51
N ASP A 146 3.32 -17.42 3.55
CA ASP A 146 2.66 -17.06 4.79
C ASP A 146 1.75 -18.21 5.23
N GLN A 147 2.15 -18.93 6.28
CA GLN A 147 1.40 -20.08 6.81
C GLN A 147 0.27 -19.69 7.77
N ALA A 148 0.07 -18.38 8.04
CA ALA A 148 -0.99 -17.87 8.91
C ALA A 148 -2.34 -17.63 8.19
N VAL A 149 -2.50 -18.18 6.97
CA VAL A 149 -3.69 -18.04 6.13
C VAL A 149 -4.84 -18.93 6.65
N PRO A 150 -6.13 -18.56 6.47
CA PRO A 150 -7.26 -19.39 6.89
C PRO A 150 -7.20 -20.83 6.35
N GLY A 151 -7.30 -21.79 7.27
CA GLY A 151 -7.02 -23.20 7.00
C GLY A 151 -5.56 -23.51 7.36
N GLU A 152 -5.38 -24.22 8.47
CA GLU A 152 -4.09 -24.59 9.07
C GLU A 152 -3.05 -24.96 8.00
N GLY A 153 -1.94 -24.22 7.88
CA GLY A 153 -0.79 -24.62 7.05
C GLY A 153 -0.87 -24.31 5.54
N THR A 154 -1.82 -23.47 5.11
CA THR A 154 -2.06 -23.23 3.68
C THR A 154 -1.12 -22.22 3.04
N VAL A 155 -0.59 -22.58 1.86
CA VAL A 155 0.35 -21.75 1.07
C VAL A 155 -0.34 -21.02 -0.09
N CYS A 156 -1.50 -21.53 -0.51
CA CYS A 156 -2.32 -20.99 -1.58
C CYS A 156 -3.78 -21.36 -1.37
N TYR A 157 -4.68 -20.57 -1.95
CA TYR A 157 -6.12 -20.78 -1.82
C TYR A 157 -6.87 -20.31 -3.05
N MET A 158 -8.00 -20.96 -3.30
CA MET A 158 -8.94 -20.65 -4.35
C MET A 158 -9.89 -19.56 -3.86
N THR A 159 -10.17 -18.60 -4.73
CA THR A 159 -11.02 -17.44 -4.44
C THR A 159 -12.01 -17.21 -5.56
N ALA A 160 -13.06 -16.43 -5.29
CA ALA A 160 -13.92 -15.92 -6.35
C ALA A 160 -13.12 -15.03 -7.33
N ASN A 161 -13.39 -15.12 -8.63
CA ASN A 161 -12.73 -14.26 -9.61
C ASN A 161 -13.10 -12.76 -9.46
N TYR A 162 -14.30 -12.48 -8.94
CA TYR A 162 -14.80 -11.12 -8.68
C TYR A 162 -14.43 -10.60 -7.29
N ASP A 163 -14.05 -11.48 -6.36
CA ASP A 163 -13.62 -11.12 -5.01
C ASP A 163 -12.47 -12.03 -4.57
N TRP A 164 -11.26 -11.49 -4.64
CA TRP A 164 -10.04 -12.24 -4.31
C TRP A 164 -9.87 -12.44 -2.80
N GLU A 165 -10.63 -11.76 -1.95
CA GLU A 165 -10.63 -11.96 -0.49
C GLU A 165 -11.59 -13.08 -0.07
N GLU A 166 -12.55 -13.43 -0.94
CA GLU A 166 -13.52 -14.49 -0.69
C GLU A 166 -12.85 -15.87 -0.82
N PHE A 167 -12.41 -16.40 0.32
CA PHE A 167 -11.86 -17.75 0.42
C PHE A 167 -12.91 -18.82 0.08
N TRP A 168 -12.61 -19.68 -0.89
CA TRP A 168 -13.48 -20.80 -1.25
C TRP A 168 -12.92 -22.16 -0.80
N TRP A 169 -11.64 -22.41 -1.08
CA TRP A 169 -11.01 -23.70 -0.82
C TRP A 169 -9.49 -23.56 -0.77
N ASN A 170 -8.79 -24.51 -0.16
CA ASN A 170 -7.33 -24.62 -0.25
C ASN A 170 -6.92 -26.08 -0.50
N PRO A 171 -5.77 -26.33 -1.13
CA PRO A 171 -5.32 -27.68 -1.45
C PRO A 171 -4.54 -28.34 -0.31
N TYR A 172 -4.41 -27.69 0.85
CA TYR A 172 -3.67 -28.26 1.97
C TYR A 172 -4.48 -29.39 2.58
N ASN A 173 -3.87 -30.57 2.61
CA ASN A 173 -4.41 -31.73 3.30
C ASN A 173 -3.33 -32.27 4.25
N PRO A 174 -3.52 -32.19 5.59
CA PRO A 174 -2.51 -32.66 6.54
C PRO A 174 -2.33 -34.19 6.51
N ASP A 175 -3.27 -34.94 5.94
CA ASP A 175 -3.27 -36.40 5.88
C ASP A 175 -2.79 -36.98 4.52
N GLU A 176 -2.52 -36.12 3.52
CA GLU A 176 -2.03 -36.51 2.18
C GLU A 176 -0.72 -35.77 1.83
N GLU A 177 0.03 -36.25 0.83
CA GLU A 177 1.11 -35.48 0.17
C GLU A 177 0.50 -34.32 -0.66
N GLY A 178 -0.32 -33.49 -0.03
CA GLY A 178 -0.72 -32.19 -0.59
C GLY A 178 0.52 -31.30 -0.75
N PRO A 179 0.39 -30.11 -1.36
CA PRO A 179 1.46 -29.10 -1.35
C PRO A 179 1.74 -28.70 0.11
N SER A 180 2.59 -29.48 0.77
CA SER A 180 3.14 -29.15 2.06
C SER A 180 4.14 -28.04 1.80
N PRO A 181 4.05 -26.89 2.49
CA PRO A 181 5.15 -25.95 2.47
C PRO A 181 6.41 -26.69 2.92
N ASP A 182 7.28 -27.06 1.99
CA ASP A 182 8.61 -27.51 2.34
C ASP A 182 9.29 -26.36 3.08
N ALA A 183 10.14 -26.70 4.05
CA ALA A 183 10.78 -25.76 4.95
C ALA A 183 11.68 -24.74 4.21
N LEU A 184 11.89 -24.90 2.90
CA LEU A 184 12.70 -24.05 2.04
C LEU A 184 11.91 -23.33 0.94
N ASN A 185 10.57 -23.34 0.91
CA ASN A 185 9.78 -22.63 -0.11
C ASN A 185 9.99 -21.11 -0.08
N GLU A 186 11.10 -20.70 -0.66
CA GLU A 186 11.58 -19.35 -0.71
C GLU A 186 11.76 -18.93 -2.15
N MET A 187 11.49 -17.67 -2.37
CA MET A 187 11.85 -16.98 -3.59
C MET A 187 12.61 -15.71 -3.27
N LYS A 188 13.59 -15.40 -4.09
CA LYS A 188 14.41 -14.21 -3.98
C LYS A 188 14.21 -13.36 -5.21
N PHE A 189 13.98 -12.07 -4.99
CA PHE A 189 14.06 -11.06 -6.04
C PHE A 189 15.29 -10.19 -5.80
N ASP A 190 16.10 -10.00 -6.83
CA ASP A 190 17.24 -9.09 -6.75
C ASP A 190 17.49 -8.38 -8.08
N LEU A 191 18.35 -7.37 -8.01
CA LEU A 191 18.72 -6.53 -9.14
C LEU A 191 20.18 -6.72 -9.57
N GLU A 192 20.83 -7.81 -9.13
CA GLU A 192 22.26 -8.04 -9.36
C GLU A 192 22.51 -8.45 -10.83
N GLY A 193 22.84 -7.47 -11.67
CA GLY A 193 23.10 -7.71 -13.09
C GLY A 193 21.84 -7.88 -13.95
N GLY A 194 20.64 -7.77 -13.37
CA GLY A 194 19.35 -7.87 -14.06
C GLY A 194 18.18 -7.95 -13.08
N PHE A 195 16.93 -7.98 -13.58
CA PHE A 195 15.76 -8.29 -12.76
C PHE A 195 15.71 -9.81 -12.54
N ASN A 196 16.29 -10.28 -11.45
CA ASN A 196 16.47 -11.70 -11.20
C ASN A 196 15.40 -12.23 -10.25
N TYR A 197 14.99 -13.46 -10.53
CA TYR A 197 14.11 -14.25 -9.68
C TYR A 197 14.78 -15.60 -9.45
N THR A 198 14.91 -16.03 -8.21
CA THR A 198 15.39 -17.38 -7.91
C THR A 198 14.49 -18.06 -6.90
N ARG A 199 14.28 -19.37 -7.03
CA ARG A 199 13.44 -20.12 -6.10
C ARG A 199 14.02 -21.48 -5.73
N TYR A 200 13.57 -22.00 -4.60
CA TYR A 200 13.63 -23.40 -4.24
C TYR A 200 12.21 -23.95 -4.22
N SER A 201 11.92 -24.97 -5.04
CA SER A 201 10.60 -25.60 -5.12
C SER A 201 10.44 -26.75 -4.11
N THR A 202 11.52 -27.49 -3.83
CA THR A 202 11.58 -28.47 -2.73
C THR A 202 13.02 -28.57 -2.23
N LYS A 203 13.21 -29.17 -1.05
CA LYS A 203 14.50 -29.34 -0.37
C LYS A 203 15.52 -30.18 -1.14
N ASP A 204 15.05 -30.99 -2.08
CA ASP A 204 15.88 -31.88 -2.90
C ASP A 204 16.07 -31.38 -4.34
N VAL A 205 15.51 -30.22 -4.70
CA VAL A 205 15.61 -29.63 -6.05
C VAL A 205 16.68 -28.55 -6.10
N GLU A 206 17.43 -28.51 -7.21
CA GLU A 206 18.42 -27.46 -7.47
C GLU A 206 17.75 -26.09 -7.61
N LEU A 207 18.44 -25.04 -7.14
CA LEU A 207 18.02 -23.65 -7.26
C LEU A 207 17.61 -23.33 -8.71
N GLU A 208 16.34 -23.01 -8.92
CA GLU A 208 15.87 -22.55 -10.22
C GLU A 208 16.08 -21.04 -10.34
N LYS A 209 16.50 -20.61 -11.53
CA LYS A 209 16.75 -19.21 -11.85
C LYS A 209 15.86 -18.76 -12.98
N GLY A 210 15.29 -17.59 -12.81
CA GLY A 210 14.51 -16.89 -13.79
C GLY A 210 14.73 -15.37 -13.70
N ASN A 211 13.87 -14.67 -14.40
CA ASN A 211 13.77 -13.22 -14.36
C ASN A 211 12.34 -12.81 -14.05
N PHE A 212 12.15 -11.55 -13.70
CA PHE A 212 10.81 -10.99 -13.54
C PHE A 212 10.65 -9.67 -14.32
N VAL A 213 9.40 -9.36 -14.66
CA VAL A 213 8.97 -8.05 -15.14
C VAL A 213 7.87 -7.56 -14.21
N LEU A 214 8.08 -6.40 -13.59
CA LEU A 214 7.10 -5.75 -12.73
C LEU A 214 6.45 -4.59 -13.50
N ASP A 215 5.14 -4.67 -13.68
CA ASP A 215 4.30 -3.59 -14.19
C ASP A 215 3.63 -2.92 -12.98
N VAL A 216 4.28 -1.87 -12.49
CA VAL A 216 3.83 -1.08 -11.33
C VAL A 216 2.48 -0.43 -11.57
N LYS A 217 2.20 0.01 -12.80
CA LYS A 217 0.95 0.72 -13.10
C LYS A 217 -0.27 -0.19 -12.98
N ASN A 218 -0.15 -1.41 -13.50
CA ASN A 218 -1.23 -2.37 -13.50
C ASN A 218 -1.16 -3.35 -12.32
N MET A 219 -0.16 -3.21 -11.44
CA MET A 219 0.14 -4.13 -10.35
C MET A 219 0.18 -5.58 -10.85
N LYS A 220 1.03 -5.84 -11.84
CA LYS A 220 1.24 -7.18 -12.41
C LYS A 220 2.71 -7.56 -12.35
N ILE A 221 2.97 -8.85 -12.15
CA ILE A 221 4.30 -9.43 -12.27
C ILE A 221 4.28 -10.58 -13.25
N LYS A 222 5.33 -10.67 -14.07
CA LYS A 222 5.57 -11.80 -14.96
C LYS A 222 6.88 -12.48 -14.60
N PHE A 223 6.82 -13.77 -14.34
CA PHE A 223 7.99 -14.61 -14.16
C PHE A 223 8.43 -15.23 -15.50
N ILE A 224 9.74 -15.29 -15.72
CA ILE A 224 10.35 -15.78 -16.96
C ILE A 224 11.40 -16.83 -16.59
N GLY A 225 11.28 -18.03 -17.14
CA GLY A 225 12.26 -19.12 -16.98
C GLY A 225 12.06 -19.99 -15.73
N ALA A 226 11.40 -19.48 -14.69
CA ALA A 226 10.97 -20.24 -13.52
C ALA A 226 9.58 -19.74 -13.06
N ASN A 227 8.77 -20.62 -12.47
CA ASN A 227 7.45 -20.27 -11.92
C ASN A 227 7.51 -20.08 -10.39
N ILE A 228 6.42 -19.67 -9.72
CA ILE A 228 6.35 -19.59 -8.25
C ILE A 228 6.47 -20.98 -7.59
N PRO A 229 7.01 -21.10 -6.34
CA PRO A 229 7.14 -22.40 -5.63
C PRO A 229 5.79 -23.11 -5.47
N ASP A 230 5.76 -24.44 -5.36
CA ASP A 230 4.54 -25.24 -5.11
C ASP A 230 3.30 -24.92 -5.96
N TYR A 231 3.51 -24.44 -7.18
CA TYR A 231 2.43 -24.38 -8.16
C TYR A 231 1.93 -25.81 -8.43
N ASN A 232 0.69 -26.11 -8.04
CA ASN A 232 0.11 -27.41 -8.34
C ASN A 232 -0.48 -27.38 -9.75
N GLU A 233 0.25 -27.93 -10.72
CA GLU A 233 -0.19 -28.10 -12.12
C GLU A 233 -1.52 -28.85 -12.25
N GLN A 234 -1.92 -29.64 -11.25
CA GLN A 234 -3.17 -30.41 -11.30
C GLN A 234 -4.39 -29.56 -10.93
N ASN A 235 -4.20 -28.48 -10.16
CA ASN A 235 -5.28 -27.64 -9.64
C ASN A 235 -5.39 -26.28 -10.35
N CYS A 236 -4.34 -25.87 -11.07
CA CYS A 236 -4.31 -24.65 -11.87
C CYS A 236 -4.47 -25.00 -13.35
N ASP A 237 -5.02 -24.08 -14.15
CA ASP A 237 -5.01 -24.24 -15.60
C ASP A 237 -3.55 -24.13 -16.10
N PRO A 238 -3.01 -25.16 -16.78
CA PRO A 238 -1.63 -25.16 -17.24
C PRO A 238 -1.34 -24.09 -18.29
N GLU A 239 -2.32 -23.66 -19.09
CA GLU A 239 -2.15 -22.57 -20.07
C GLU A 239 -2.01 -21.22 -19.37
N MET A 240 -2.82 -20.98 -18.32
CA MET A 240 -2.70 -19.78 -17.48
C MET A 240 -1.37 -19.76 -16.73
N THR A 241 -1.03 -20.89 -16.13
CA THR A 241 0.22 -21.08 -15.40
C THR A 241 1.44 -20.84 -16.32
N ALA A 242 1.40 -21.34 -17.56
CA ALA A 242 2.47 -21.18 -18.54
C ALA A 242 2.73 -19.73 -18.97
N THR A 243 1.77 -18.81 -18.74
CA THR A 243 2.00 -17.38 -18.99
C THR A 243 3.03 -16.78 -18.02
N GLY A 244 3.12 -17.35 -16.81
CA GLY A 244 3.90 -16.80 -15.70
C GLY A 244 3.41 -15.45 -15.20
N GLU A 245 2.20 -15.02 -15.57
CA GLU A 245 1.64 -13.71 -15.24
C GLU A 245 0.70 -13.77 -14.04
N TYR A 246 0.87 -12.83 -13.11
CA TYR A 246 0.11 -12.72 -11.88
C TYR A 246 -0.26 -11.27 -11.63
N ASN A 247 -1.46 -11.04 -11.10
CA ASN A 247 -1.82 -9.77 -10.50
C ASN A 247 -1.26 -9.72 -9.08
N ILE A 248 -0.79 -8.55 -8.67
CA ILE A 248 -0.31 -8.27 -7.32
C ILE A 248 -1.47 -7.61 -6.58
N LYS A 249 -2.05 -8.31 -5.60
CA LYS A 249 -3.14 -7.78 -4.78
C LYS A 249 -2.61 -7.03 -3.55
N VAL A 250 -1.49 -7.52 -3.01
CA VAL A 250 -0.78 -6.90 -1.89
C VAL A 250 0.70 -6.90 -2.21
N LEU A 251 1.36 -5.76 -2.00
CA LEU A 251 2.81 -5.62 -2.04
C LEU A 251 3.24 -4.50 -1.12
N ASN A 252 3.90 -4.85 -0.03
CA ASN A 252 4.52 -3.92 0.90
C ASN A 252 5.86 -4.51 1.40
N GLU A 253 6.48 -3.92 2.43
CA GLU A 253 7.78 -4.41 2.93
C GLU A 253 7.71 -5.85 3.48
N TYR A 254 6.52 -6.30 3.89
CA TYR A 254 6.30 -7.51 4.68
C TYR A 254 5.48 -8.57 3.96
N GLU A 255 4.52 -8.17 3.12
CA GLU A 255 3.55 -9.06 2.49
C GLU A 255 3.55 -8.91 0.97
N LEU A 256 3.40 -10.06 0.32
CA LEU A 256 3.22 -10.17 -1.12
C LEU A 256 2.08 -11.14 -1.36
N LEU A 257 1.05 -10.69 -2.06
CA LEU A 257 -0.05 -11.53 -2.51
C LEU A 257 -0.12 -11.52 -4.03
N LEU A 258 0.12 -12.68 -4.61
CA LEU A 258 0.00 -12.93 -6.04
C LEU A 258 -1.33 -13.62 -6.32
N TRP A 259 -2.02 -13.19 -7.37
CA TRP A 259 -3.31 -13.74 -7.75
C TRP A 259 -3.38 -13.96 -9.26
N GLN A 260 -3.82 -15.14 -9.67
CA GLN A 260 -3.99 -15.49 -11.08
C GLN A 260 -5.44 -15.90 -11.35
N ASP A 261 -6.07 -15.16 -12.27
CA ASP A 261 -7.36 -15.49 -12.84
C ASP A 261 -7.28 -16.79 -13.65
N GLN A 262 -8.19 -17.73 -13.41
CA GLN A 262 -8.26 -19.00 -14.15
C GLN A 262 -9.36 -19.01 -15.23
N SER A 263 -10.10 -17.90 -15.40
CA SER A 263 -11.30 -17.84 -16.25
C SER A 263 -11.07 -17.76 -17.77
N LEU A 264 -9.83 -17.56 -18.24
CA LEU A 264 -9.58 -17.21 -19.66
C LEU A 264 -9.96 -18.29 -20.68
N LYS A 265 -10.08 -19.56 -20.29
CA LYS A 265 -10.37 -20.65 -21.23
C LYS A 265 -11.87 -20.90 -21.45
N ASN A 266 -12.71 -20.55 -20.47
CA ASN A 266 -14.16 -20.57 -20.63
C ASN A 266 -14.82 -19.70 -19.55
N PRO A 267 -15.25 -18.47 -19.85
CA PRO A 267 -15.85 -17.56 -18.87
C PRO A 267 -17.18 -18.07 -18.28
N ASP A 268 -17.73 -19.17 -18.84
CA ASP A 268 -18.95 -19.81 -18.35
C ASP A 268 -18.68 -21.00 -17.38
N ASP A 269 -17.43 -21.50 -17.26
CA ASP A 269 -17.10 -22.68 -16.42
C ASP A 269 -16.18 -22.38 -15.22
N PHE A 270 -15.49 -21.23 -15.21
CA PHE A 270 -14.42 -20.93 -14.26
C PHE A 270 -14.58 -19.54 -13.63
N ASP A 271 -15.38 -19.45 -12.56
CA ASP A 271 -15.56 -18.23 -11.76
C ASP A 271 -14.58 -18.14 -10.57
N TYR A 272 -13.39 -18.74 -10.69
CA TYR A 272 -12.39 -18.75 -9.62
C TYR A 272 -11.01 -18.26 -10.06
N GLY A 273 -10.24 -17.82 -9.07
CA GLY A 273 -8.82 -17.54 -9.19
C GLY A 273 -8.03 -18.25 -8.10
N TRP A 274 -6.71 -18.24 -8.25
CA TRP A 274 -5.79 -18.75 -7.24
C TRP A 274 -4.99 -17.61 -6.63
N ALA A 275 -4.90 -17.58 -5.30
CA ALA A 275 -4.12 -16.65 -4.51
C ALA A 275 -2.95 -17.37 -3.83
N TRP A 276 -1.79 -16.73 -3.83
CA TRP A 276 -0.58 -17.16 -3.12
C TRP A 276 -0.11 -16.03 -2.23
N LYS A 277 -0.05 -16.28 -0.93
CA LYS A 277 0.34 -15.29 0.07
C LYS A 277 1.74 -15.59 0.59
N PHE A 278 2.59 -14.57 0.58
CA PHE A 278 3.96 -14.64 1.02
C PHE A 278 4.25 -13.56 2.05
N LYS A 279 5.22 -13.83 2.90
CA LYS A 279 5.83 -12.87 3.82
C LYS A 279 7.32 -12.75 3.56
N ALA A 280 7.91 -11.61 3.88
CA ALA A 280 9.37 -11.43 3.81
C ALA A 280 10.06 -12.44 4.75
N ARG A 281 11.10 -13.14 4.27
CA ARG A 281 11.83 -14.15 5.05
C ARG A 281 12.65 -13.55 6.18
N ASP A 282 13.24 -12.39 5.93
CA ASP A 282 14.10 -11.70 6.90
C ASP A 282 13.28 -11.08 8.07
N LEU A 283 11.97 -11.34 8.10
CA LEU A 283 11.22 -11.44 9.34
C LEU A 283 11.63 -12.74 10.04
N ASP A 284 12.68 -12.68 10.86
CA ASP A 284 12.75 -13.64 11.97
C ASP A 284 11.38 -13.62 12.66
N ALA A 285 10.84 -14.79 13.01
CA ALA A 285 9.54 -14.86 13.68
C ALA A 285 9.50 -14.04 15.00
N GLY A 286 10.67 -13.63 15.50
CA GLY A 286 10.84 -12.70 16.60
C GLY A 286 10.91 -11.22 16.24
N ASP A 287 10.79 -10.80 14.97
CA ASP A 287 10.81 -9.39 14.52
C ASP A 287 9.51 -8.88 13.87
N ASN A 288 8.58 -9.77 13.53
CA ASN A 288 7.23 -9.37 13.10
C ASN A 288 6.46 -8.74 14.28
N PRO A 289 5.97 -7.49 14.18
CA PRO A 289 5.19 -6.85 15.23
C PRO A 289 3.98 -7.67 15.70
N LEU A 290 3.28 -8.34 14.78
CA LEU A 290 2.13 -9.17 15.13
C LEU A 290 2.54 -10.41 15.94
N THR A 291 3.66 -11.06 15.60
CA THR A 291 4.15 -12.22 16.37
C THR A 291 4.77 -11.82 17.71
N LYS A 292 5.36 -10.63 17.79
CA LYS A 292 5.78 -10.02 19.07
C LYS A 292 4.57 -9.80 19.97
N LEU A 293 3.49 -9.23 19.43
CA LEU A 293 2.28 -8.88 20.18
C LEU A 293 1.43 -10.10 20.58
N THR A 294 1.24 -11.05 19.66
CA THR A 294 0.29 -12.16 19.82
C THR A 294 0.88 -13.41 20.48
N GLY A 295 -0.02 -14.29 20.96
CA GLY A 295 0.36 -15.57 21.58
C GLY A 295 1.03 -15.42 22.96
N LYS A 296 0.91 -14.24 23.56
CA LYS A 296 1.47 -13.89 24.87
C LYS A 296 0.36 -13.35 25.77
N THR A 297 0.57 -13.53 27.07
CA THR A 297 -0.21 -12.83 28.08
C THR A 297 0.60 -11.65 28.57
N TRP A 298 0.09 -10.45 28.33
CA TRP A 298 0.68 -9.19 28.76
C TRP A 298 0.09 -8.79 30.10
N VAL A 299 0.93 -8.41 31.04
CA VAL A 299 0.55 -7.87 32.35
C VAL A 299 1.23 -6.53 32.57
N TYR A 300 0.63 -5.64 33.36
CA TYR A 300 1.26 -4.37 33.68
C TYR A 300 2.66 -4.56 34.26
N ASP A 301 3.61 -3.79 33.74
CA ASP A 301 4.95 -3.75 34.28
C ASP A 301 5.05 -2.72 35.41
N GLN A 302 4.87 -3.19 36.65
CA GLN A 302 5.04 -2.38 37.86
C GLN A 302 6.50 -2.08 38.21
N SER A 303 7.48 -2.48 37.39
CA SER A 303 8.88 -2.17 37.68
C SER A 303 9.19 -0.71 37.35
N ASN A 304 9.33 0.10 38.40
CA ASN A 304 9.66 1.53 38.46
C ASN A 304 10.16 2.19 37.15
N VAL A 305 9.33 3.09 36.61
CA VAL A 305 9.81 4.35 36.02
C VAL A 305 9.90 5.33 37.19
N THR A 306 11.09 5.48 37.77
CA THR A 306 11.45 6.50 38.78
C THR A 306 10.40 6.82 39.85
N GLY A 307 10.31 6.00 40.90
CA GLY A 307 9.90 6.46 42.23
C GLY A 307 8.59 5.91 42.77
N ASP A 308 7.49 5.94 42.01
CA ASP A 308 6.17 5.57 42.50
C ASP A 308 5.49 4.53 41.59
N ILE A 309 4.92 3.48 42.19
CA ILE A 309 4.30 2.32 41.52
C ILE A 309 3.01 2.77 40.85
N GLY A 310 2.95 2.79 39.52
CA GLY A 310 1.78 3.23 38.75
C GLY A 310 1.49 2.39 37.51
N TYR A 311 0.21 2.28 37.14
CA TYR A 311 -0.28 1.49 36.01
C TYR A 311 -0.39 2.29 34.71
N CYS A 312 -0.56 3.61 34.83
CA CYS A 312 -0.59 4.59 33.75
C CYS A 312 0.10 5.86 34.22
N TYR A 313 0.74 6.59 33.30
CA TYR A 313 1.38 7.87 33.63
C TYR A 313 1.08 8.88 32.53
N MET A 314 0.96 10.13 32.94
CA MET A 314 0.85 11.26 32.05
C MET A 314 2.26 11.77 31.70
N THR A 315 2.58 11.81 30.42
CA THR A 315 3.88 12.32 29.94
C THR A 315 3.69 13.53 29.04
N ALA A 316 4.71 14.37 28.96
CA ALA A 316 4.82 15.34 27.87
C ALA A 316 4.93 14.58 26.53
N ARG A 317 4.39 15.16 25.45
CA ARG A 317 4.30 14.57 24.10
C ARG A 317 5.60 13.96 23.53
N TYR A 318 6.76 14.29 24.08
CA TYR A 318 8.07 13.92 23.52
C TYR A 318 9.10 13.38 24.52
N ASP A 319 8.78 13.27 25.80
CA ASP A 319 9.75 12.80 26.80
C ASP A 319 9.08 11.92 27.86
N TRP A 320 9.42 10.62 27.83
CA TRP A 320 8.93 9.63 28.78
C TRP A 320 9.77 9.57 30.06
N GLU A 321 10.99 10.14 30.05
CA GLU A 321 11.85 10.22 31.24
C GLU A 321 11.28 11.24 32.25
N GLU A 322 10.32 12.04 31.82
CA GLU A 322 9.61 13.06 32.60
C GLU A 322 8.13 12.66 32.86
N ALA A 323 7.92 11.51 33.50
CA ALA A 323 6.60 11.17 34.04
C ALA A 323 6.29 12.07 35.25
N TRP A 324 5.20 12.85 35.19
CA TRP A 324 4.89 13.87 36.21
C TRP A 324 3.76 13.48 37.17
N TRP A 325 2.97 12.46 36.82
CA TRP A 325 1.82 12.07 37.63
C TRP A 325 1.51 10.58 37.52
N ASN A 326 1.26 9.97 38.67
CA ASN A 326 0.84 8.59 38.83
C ASN A 326 -0.46 8.60 39.68
N PRO A 327 -1.59 8.07 39.19
CA PRO A 327 -2.85 8.02 39.93
C PRO A 327 -2.84 7.08 41.15
N TYR A 328 -1.72 6.42 41.45
CA TYR A 328 -1.65 5.44 42.53
C TYR A 328 -1.81 6.09 43.91
N ASP A 329 -2.91 5.74 44.58
CA ASP A 329 -3.15 6.03 45.98
C ASP A 329 -2.45 4.99 46.87
N GLU A 330 -1.44 5.44 47.63
CA GLU A 330 -0.75 4.60 48.62
C GLU A 330 -1.70 4.05 49.70
N GLU A 331 -2.85 4.69 49.96
CA GLU A 331 -3.79 4.29 51.02
C GLU A 331 -4.72 3.15 50.60
N ASN A 332 -4.85 2.85 49.31
CA ASN A 332 -5.75 1.81 48.81
C ASN A 332 -5.14 1.06 47.61
N PRO A 333 -4.08 0.25 47.82
CA PRO A 333 -3.51 -0.55 46.75
C PRO A 333 -4.57 -1.56 46.32
N SER A 334 -5.25 -1.32 45.20
CA SER A 334 -6.12 -2.35 44.63
C SER A 334 -5.22 -3.56 44.36
N LYS A 335 -5.46 -4.64 45.11
CA LYS A 335 -4.69 -5.89 45.04
C LYS A 335 -5.09 -6.76 43.84
N ASP A 336 -5.96 -6.26 42.99
CA ASP A 336 -6.60 -6.95 41.88
C ASP A 336 -5.97 -6.48 40.56
N ILE A 337 -4.69 -6.84 40.36
CA ILE A 337 -3.81 -6.23 39.35
C ILE A 337 -3.19 -7.25 38.39
N ASP A 338 -3.79 -8.43 38.30
CA ASP A 338 -3.53 -9.41 37.24
C ASP A 338 -4.23 -9.00 35.93
N ASN A 339 -4.16 -7.71 35.58
CA ASN A 339 -4.69 -7.10 34.36
C ASN A 339 -4.02 -7.75 33.14
N GLU A 340 -4.53 -8.92 32.78
CA GLU A 340 -4.00 -9.79 31.75
C GLU A 340 -4.65 -9.46 30.43
N MET A 341 -3.83 -9.13 29.45
CA MET A 341 -4.26 -8.90 28.08
C MET A 341 -3.69 -9.98 27.18
N VAL A 342 -4.54 -10.57 26.36
CA VAL A 342 -4.17 -11.57 25.37
C VAL A 342 -4.60 -11.08 24.00
N PHE A 343 -3.64 -11.05 23.07
CA PHE A 343 -3.87 -10.78 21.65
C PHE A 343 -3.74 -12.11 20.90
N SER A 344 -4.81 -12.55 20.24
CA SER A 344 -4.82 -13.78 19.44
C SER A 344 -4.26 -13.53 18.04
N THR A 345 -3.74 -14.57 17.39
CA THR A 345 -3.30 -14.49 15.99
C THR A 345 -4.45 -14.24 15.01
N ASN A 346 -5.69 -14.47 15.44
CA ASN A 346 -6.89 -14.30 14.62
C ASN A 346 -7.53 -12.91 14.77
N GLY A 347 -6.88 -12.00 15.50
CA GLY A 347 -7.37 -10.64 15.72
C GLY A 347 -8.31 -10.49 16.93
N ASP A 348 -8.41 -11.49 17.79
CA ASP A 348 -9.20 -11.39 19.02
C ASP A 348 -8.38 -10.73 20.14
N PHE A 349 -9.06 -9.94 20.96
CA PHE A 349 -8.52 -9.34 22.17
C PHE A 349 -9.30 -9.84 23.38
N THR A 350 -8.59 -10.22 24.44
CA THR A 350 -9.22 -10.59 25.72
C THR A 350 -8.48 -9.91 26.86
N ARG A 351 -9.25 -9.32 27.77
CA ARG A 351 -8.75 -8.70 29.00
C ARG A 351 -9.40 -9.33 30.22
N TYR A 352 -8.60 -9.59 31.24
CA TYR A 352 -9.08 -9.96 32.58
C TYR A 352 -8.77 -8.80 33.52
N ALA A 353 -9.81 -8.16 34.08
CA ALA A 353 -9.62 -7.03 35.00
C ALA A 353 -9.05 -7.48 36.35
N SER A 354 -9.50 -8.64 36.84
CA SER A 354 -8.91 -9.32 38.01
C SER A 354 -9.28 -10.80 38.04
N GLU A 355 -8.62 -11.58 38.91
CA GLU A 355 -8.86 -13.01 39.06
C GLU A 355 -10.33 -13.30 39.42
N GLY A 356 -11.01 -14.08 38.57
CA GLY A 356 -12.40 -14.46 38.80
C GLY A 356 -13.46 -13.47 38.29
N VAL A 357 -13.04 -12.34 37.69
CA VAL A 357 -13.93 -11.45 36.94
C VAL A 357 -14.11 -11.96 35.51
N GLU A 358 -15.31 -11.81 34.94
CA GLU A 358 -15.57 -12.18 33.54
C GLU A 358 -14.65 -11.38 32.61
N ALA A 359 -14.11 -12.07 31.60
CA ALA A 359 -13.22 -11.45 30.64
C ALA A 359 -13.96 -10.44 29.75
N GLU A 360 -13.35 -9.29 29.52
CA GLU A 360 -13.77 -8.39 28.44
C GLU A 360 -13.15 -8.88 27.14
N THR A 361 -13.98 -9.06 26.12
CA THR A 361 -13.54 -9.55 24.81
C THR A 361 -13.81 -8.52 23.74
N GLY A 362 -12.87 -8.37 22.82
CA GLY A 362 -12.99 -7.48 21.68
C GLY A 362 -12.20 -8.00 20.49
N THR A 363 -11.95 -7.12 19.53
CA THR A 363 -11.08 -7.39 18.38
C THR A 363 -9.96 -6.36 18.32
N PHE A 364 -8.87 -6.67 17.65
CA PHE A 364 -7.80 -5.71 17.41
C PHE A 364 -7.29 -5.76 15.97
N THR A 365 -6.73 -4.64 15.53
CA THR A 365 -5.93 -4.55 14.30
C THR A 365 -4.59 -3.90 14.62
N LEU A 366 -3.51 -4.42 14.03
CA LEU A 366 -2.18 -3.86 14.14
C LEU A 366 -1.72 -3.35 12.77
N ASP A 367 -1.53 -2.05 12.66
CA ASP A 367 -0.81 -1.44 11.55
C ASP A 367 0.69 -1.45 11.89
N ALA A 368 1.42 -2.36 11.25
CA ALA A 368 2.86 -2.53 11.44
C ALA A 368 3.70 -1.40 10.82
N GLU A 369 3.18 -0.68 9.82
CA GLU A 369 3.87 0.44 9.17
C GLU A 369 3.87 1.66 10.10
N THR A 370 2.72 1.95 10.71
CA THR A 370 2.56 3.12 11.57
C THR A 370 2.72 2.81 13.06
N MET A 371 2.97 1.54 13.41
CA MET A 371 3.01 1.01 14.78
C MET A 371 1.77 1.43 15.57
N THR A 372 0.60 1.21 14.98
CA THR A 372 -0.70 1.59 15.55
C THR A 372 -1.51 0.35 15.88
N LEU A 373 -1.93 0.25 17.14
CA LEU A 373 -2.85 -0.77 17.62
C LEU A 373 -4.25 -0.15 17.74
N LYS A 374 -5.25 -0.78 17.14
CA LYS A 374 -6.66 -0.42 17.37
C LYS A 374 -7.36 -1.57 18.05
N ILE A 375 -8.05 -1.31 19.15
CA ILE A 375 -8.86 -2.26 19.90
C ILE A 375 -10.31 -1.81 19.80
N LYS A 376 -11.21 -2.76 19.53
CA LYS A 376 -12.64 -2.50 19.39
C LYS A 376 -13.41 -3.40 20.34
N ASP A 377 -14.53 -2.89 20.86
CA ASP A 377 -15.48 -3.59 21.73
C ASP A 377 -14.90 -3.96 23.12
N ALA A 378 -13.69 -3.47 23.42
CA ALA A 378 -13.02 -3.50 24.70
C ALA A 378 -12.07 -2.28 24.81
N THR A 379 -11.50 -2.03 26.00
CA THR A 379 -10.53 -0.95 26.24
C THR A 379 -9.35 -1.44 27.06
N ILE A 380 -8.21 -0.76 26.95
CA ILE A 380 -7.13 -0.90 27.95
C ILE A 380 -7.54 -0.05 29.16
N PRO A 381 -7.49 -0.58 30.40
CA PRO A 381 -7.93 0.16 31.57
C PRO A 381 -7.11 1.44 31.71
N ASP A 382 -7.79 2.58 31.83
CA ASP A 382 -7.23 3.72 32.52
C ASP A 382 -7.37 3.44 34.03
N GLY A 383 -6.38 3.84 34.83
CA GLY A 383 -6.39 3.53 36.27
C GLY A 383 -7.64 4.11 36.93
N ASP A 384 -8.49 3.23 37.48
CA ASP A 384 -9.64 3.53 38.35
C ASP A 384 -10.48 4.78 37.94
N ASP A 385 -11.58 4.55 37.21
CA ASP A 385 -12.62 5.55 36.88
C ASP A 385 -13.10 6.39 38.09
N SER A 386 -12.86 5.93 39.33
CA SER A 386 -13.26 6.63 40.54
C SER A 386 -12.29 7.71 41.04
N TYR A 387 -11.03 7.73 40.56
CA TYR A 387 -10.02 8.74 40.93
C TYR A 387 -10.02 9.97 40.00
N LEU A 388 -10.71 9.87 38.87
CA LEU A 388 -10.96 10.95 37.93
C LEU A 388 -12.13 11.79 38.44
N GLY A 389 -11.86 12.61 39.46
CA GLY A 389 -12.86 13.49 40.07
C GLY A 389 -13.58 14.37 39.03
N GLU A 390 -14.76 14.89 39.38
CA GLU A 390 -15.65 15.69 38.51
C GLU A 390 -14.99 16.88 37.78
N ASP A 391 -13.74 17.22 38.11
CA ASP A 391 -12.94 18.29 37.50
C ASP A 391 -11.89 17.81 36.47
N ALA A 392 -11.67 16.51 36.30
CA ALA A 392 -10.87 15.98 35.20
C ALA A 392 -11.74 15.94 33.94
N ASN A 393 -11.71 17.03 33.16
CA ASN A 393 -12.26 17.07 31.79
C ASN A 393 -11.44 16.16 30.86
N LEU A 394 -11.37 14.86 31.15
CA LEU A 394 -10.99 13.89 30.15
C LEU A 394 -12.06 13.96 29.07
N ASN A 395 -11.64 14.25 27.85
CA ASN A 395 -12.50 14.07 26.69
C ASN A 395 -12.89 12.58 26.63
N PRO A 396 -14.16 12.20 26.89
CA PRO A 396 -14.60 10.81 26.79
C PRO A 396 -14.42 10.25 25.37
N ASP A 397 -14.13 11.09 24.38
CA ASP A 397 -13.81 10.67 23.02
C ASP A 397 -12.38 10.08 22.87
N ALA A 398 -11.45 10.35 23.81
CA ALA A 398 -10.06 9.87 23.68
C ALA A 398 -9.97 8.35 23.86
N THR A 399 -10.62 7.81 24.90
CA THR A 399 -10.78 6.36 25.11
C THR A 399 -11.75 5.71 24.13
N ALA A 400 -12.64 6.49 23.49
CA ALA A 400 -13.61 5.98 22.51
C ALA A 400 -12.98 5.58 21.16
N THR A 401 -11.78 6.07 20.83
CA THR A 401 -11.13 5.72 19.55
C THR A 401 -10.60 4.29 19.51
N GLY A 402 -10.28 3.71 20.70
CA GLY A 402 -9.60 2.42 20.81
C GLY A 402 -8.22 2.40 20.15
N GLU A 403 -7.66 3.54 19.77
CA GLU A 403 -6.42 3.65 19.01
C GLU A 403 -5.24 4.01 19.92
N TYR A 404 -4.15 3.24 19.80
CA TYR A 404 -2.93 3.34 20.59
C TYR A 404 -1.71 3.32 19.67
N LYS A 405 -0.72 4.17 19.93
CA LYS A 405 0.60 4.12 19.30
C LYS A 405 1.51 3.21 20.10
N ILE A 406 2.16 2.28 19.42
CA ILE A 406 3.15 1.39 19.99
C ILE A 406 4.51 2.08 19.94
N GLN A 407 5.08 2.40 21.10
CA GLN A 407 6.42 2.98 21.22
C GLN A 407 7.50 1.91 21.39
N ILE A 408 7.18 0.84 22.11
CA ILE A 408 8.06 -0.31 22.32
C ILE A 408 7.24 -1.56 22.07
N LEU A 409 7.80 -2.46 21.28
CA LEU A 409 7.29 -3.81 21.09
C LEU A 409 8.47 -4.76 20.91
N SER A 410 8.66 -5.62 21.90
CA SER A 410 9.67 -6.66 21.94
C SER A 410 9.05 -7.98 22.39
N ASP A 411 9.86 -9.02 22.52
CA ASP A 411 9.41 -10.31 23.06
C ASP A 411 9.02 -10.26 24.54
N THR A 412 9.41 -9.20 25.27
CA THR A 412 9.22 -9.12 26.73
C THR A 412 8.53 -7.86 27.20
N GLU A 413 8.49 -6.81 26.38
CA GLU A 413 7.99 -5.49 26.74
C GLU A 413 7.10 -4.90 25.65
N LEU A 414 6.03 -4.25 26.08
CA LEU A 414 5.09 -3.51 25.24
C LEU A 414 4.82 -2.15 25.89
N LEU A 415 4.97 -1.07 25.12
CA LEU A 415 4.66 0.29 25.55
C LEU A 415 3.64 0.91 24.60
N LEU A 416 2.47 1.23 25.13
CA LEU A 416 1.35 1.80 24.39
C LEU A 416 1.09 3.24 24.82
N TRP A 417 0.83 4.11 23.85
CA TRP A 417 0.56 5.52 24.04
C TRP A 417 -0.78 5.90 23.43
N GLN A 418 -1.55 6.72 24.13
CA GLN A 418 -2.73 7.37 23.59
C GLN A 418 -2.58 8.88 23.75
N ILE A 419 -2.51 9.59 22.62
CA ILE A 419 -2.39 11.05 22.61
C ILE A 419 -3.77 11.63 22.88
N GLN A 420 -3.87 12.47 23.90
CA GLN A 420 -5.07 13.27 24.13
C GLN A 420 -4.83 14.67 23.56
N PHE A 421 -5.62 15.05 22.56
CA PHE A 421 -5.63 16.43 22.10
C PHE A 421 -6.52 17.23 23.05
N ASP A 422 -5.93 18.14 23.84
CA ASP A 422 -6.74 19.14 24.52
C ASP A 422 -7.37 20.06 23.47
N THR A 423 -8.68 20.18 23.52
CA THR A 423 -9.46 20.96 22.54
C THR A 423 -9.66 22.41 22.97
N GLY A 424 -9.08 22.85 24.11
CA GLY A 424 -9.24 24.24 24.51
C GLY A 424 -8.36 24.71 25.68
N ASN A 425 -7.28 25.40 25.29
CA ASN A 425 -6.37 26.25 26.07
C ASN A 425 -5.21 25.57 26.80
N ASP A 426 -4.03 26.10 26.47
CA ASP A 426 -2.69 25.91 27.02
C ASP A 426 -1.88 24.74 26.42
N ASP A 427 -0.60 25.05 26.12
CA ASP A 427 0.36 24.37 25.23
C ASP A 427 0.83 22.96 25.70
N ASP A 428 0.06 22.28 26.54
CA ASP A 428 0.46 21.01 27.13
C ASP A 428 -0.30 19.84 26.48
N ASP A 429 0.25 19.32 25.39
CA ASP A 429 -0.17 18.03 24.83
C ASP A 429 0.24 16.90 25.79
N TYR A 430 -0.73 16.23 26.40
CA TYR A 430 -0.51 15.08 27.28
C TYR A 430 -0.74 13.76 26.53
N ALA A 431 0.06 12.76 26.88
CA ALA A 431 -0.16 11.38 26.45
C ALA A 431 -0.29 10.47 27.66
N TRP A 432 -1.23 9.53 27.58
CA TRP A 432 -1.32 8.40 28.50
C TRP A 432 -0.42 7.29 27.99
N ALA A 433 0.45 6.80 28.86
CA ALA A 433 1.35 5.70 28.56
C ALA A 433 1.11 4.50 29.47
N TRP A 434 1.07 3.30 28.88
CA TRP A 434 0.93 2.04 29.60
C TRP A 434 2.09 1.10 29.23
N LYS A 435 2.83 0.64 30.25
CA LYS A 435 3.93 -0.32 30.09
C LYS A 435 3.49 -1.71 30.53
N PHE A 436 3.72 -2.69 29.67
CA PHE A 436 3.42 -4.09 29.92
C PHE A 436 4.66 -4.96 29.75
N LYS A 437 4.62 -6.10 30.42
CA LYS A 437 5.58 -7.19 30.26
C LYS A 437 4.87 -8.51 30.03
N VAL A 438 5.58 -9.48 29.49
CA VAL A 438 5.03 -10.84 29.36
C VAL A 438 4.94 -11.50 30.74
N LYS A 439 3.76 -12.06 31.05
CA LYS A 439 3.53 -12.87 32.24
C LYS A 439 4.43 -14.10 32.18
N LYS A 440 5.27 -14.30 33.20
CA LYS A 440 6.10 -15.51 33.31
C LYS A 440 5.20 -16.68 33.70
N GLU A 441 5.32 -17.81 33.00
CA GLU A 441 4.73 -19.07 33.46
C GLU A 441 5.36 -19.44 34.79
N GLY A 442 4.52 -19.64 35.81
CA GLY A 442 4.90 -19.97 37.19
C GLY A 442 4.82 -21.45 37.49
#